data_AF-A0A2H9KYZ2-F1
#
_entry.id   AF-A0A2H9KYZ2-F1
#
_cell.length_a   1.000
_cell.length_b   1.000
_cell.length_c   1.000
_cell.angle_alpha   90.00
_cell.angle_beta   90.00
_cell.angle_gamma   90.00
#
_symmetry.space_group_name_H-M   'P 1'
#
loop_
_entity.id
_entity.type
_entity.pdbx_description
1 polymer ?
#
loop_
_entity_poly.entity_id
_entity_poly.type
_entity_poly.pdbx_seq_one_letter_code
_entity_poly.pdbx_strand_id
1 'polypeptide(L)'
;MAKKRSKKVAIERYNSGVIFYNKRDYNKAVTEFRAALDADPNNAQFKAALANTYSNRGVAKFDARGYEKALNDFEKAHELDKANEQYKENLKITQDSYRKQKIDMLCENAYNGYNKGKYTESIRDLREALKMEPDDKDILQALAVACNGRGVKSYEEGKFGYAIEDFEQAKKFWPAERQYAENLRSAKEAARRKKKNG
;
A
#
# COMPACT_ATOMS: atom_id res chain seq x y z
N MET A 1 12.44 17.02 46.17
CA MET A 1 11.45 17.96 45.59
C MET A 1 11.17 17.73 44.10
N ALA A 2 12.16 17.32 43.28
CA ALA A 2 11.98 17.09 41.83
C ALA A 2 10.93 16.01 41.46
N LYS A 3 10.93 14.84 42.10
CA LYS A 3 9.93 13.76 41.84
C LYS A 3 8.47 14.18 42.08
N LYS A 4 8.21 14.98 43.13
CA LYS A 4 6.85 15.48 43.45
C LYS A 4 6.35 16.50 42.41
N ARG A 5 7.26 17.32 41.88
CA ARG A 5 6.96 18.28 40.80
C ARG A 5 6.71 17.56 39.47
N SER A 6 7.50 16.54 39.13
CA SER A 6 7.29 15.70 37.94
C SER A 6 5.92 15.02 37.95
N LYS A 7 5.53 14.43 39.09
CA LYS A 7 4.23 13.76 39.25
C LYS A 7 3.04 14.72 39.09
N LYS A 8 3.14 15.94 39.63
CA LYS A 8 2.08 16.95 39.48
C LYS A 8 1.90 17.36 38.02
N VAL A 9 3.01 17.64 37.32
CA VAL A 9 2.99 17.99 35.89
C VAL A 9 2.39 16.85 35.06
N ALA A 10 2.74 15.60 35.35
CA ALA A 10 2.20 14.44 34.63
C ALA A 10 0.66 14.34 34.75
N ILE A 11 0.12 14.60 35.94
CA ILE A 11 -1.34 14.59 36.20
C ILE A 11 -2.03 15.76 35.49
N GLU A 12 -1.44 16.96 35.51
CA GLU A 12 -1.99 18.12 34.78
C GLU A 12 -2.07 17.86 33.27
N ARG A 13 -1.00 17.28 32.70
CA ARG A 13 -0.95 16.84 31.31
C ARG A 13 -2.01 15.77 31.01
N TYR A 14 -2.14 14.76 31.87
CA TYR A 14 -3.18 13.74 31.73
C TYR A 14 -4.59 14.34 31.70
N ASN A 15 -4.91 15.22 32.66
CA ASN A 15 -6.23 15.85 32.73
C ASN A 15 -6.52 16.73 31.49
N SER A 16 -5.52 17.46 30.99
CA SER A 16 -5.61 18.21 29.73
C SER A 16 -5.89 17.27 28.54
N GLY A 17 -5.18 16.14 28.48
CA GLY A 17 -5.40 15.09 27.48
C GLY A 17 -6.83 14.55 27.51
N VAL A 18 -7.40 14.29 28.69
CA VAL A 18 -8.80 13.85 28.85
C VAL A 18 -9.78 14.90 28.31
N ILE A 19 -9.54 16.18 28.57
CA ILE A 19 -10.39 17.27 28.05
C ILE A 19 -10.38 17.28 26.52
N PHE A 20 -9.20 17.18 25.90
CA PHE A 20 -9.10 17.15 24.42
C PHE A 20 -9.67 15.86 23.83
N TYR A 21 -9.49 14.72 24.50
CA TYR A 21 -10.04 13.44 24.09
C TYR A 21 -11.57 13.49 24.06
N ASN A 22 -12.20 14.05 25.11
CA ASN A 22 -13.65 14.22 25.17
C ASN A 22 -14.18 15.17 24.08
N LYS A 23 -13.36 16.15 23.67
CA LYS A 23 -13.64 17.03 22.53
C LYS A 23 -13.36 16.38 21.16
N ARG A 24 -12.90 15.12 21.14
CA ARG A 24 -12.40 14.41 19.95
C ARG A 24 -11.26 15.13 19.20
N ASP A 25 -10.58 16.07 19.86
CA ASP A 25 -9.32 16.65 19.37
C ASP A 25 -8.18 15.69 19.69
N TYR A 26 -8.18 14.55 18.98
CA TYR A 26 -7.24 13.47 19.25
C TYR A 26 -5.79 13.88 19.02
N ASN A 27 -5.53 14.89 18.18
CA ASN A 27 -4.19 15.41 17.98
C ASN A 27 -3.64 16.06 19.25
N LYS A 28 -4.40 16.97 19.87
CA LYS A 28 -3.99 17.57 21.14
C LYS A 28 -4.00 16.55 22.28
N ALA A 29 -4.97 15.65 22.31
CA ALA A 29 -5.01 14.58 23.32
C ALA A 29 -3.76 13.70 23.27
N VAL A 30 -3.29 13.28 22.08
CA VAL A 30 -2.04 12.53 21.92
C VAL A 30 -0.85 13.32 22.47
N THR A 31 -0.76 14.62 22.17
CA THR A 31 0.33 15.47 22.66
C THR A 31 0.36 15.53 24.19
N GLU A 32 -0.80 15.76 24.82
CA GLU A 32 -0.89 15.86 26.28
C GLU A 32 -0.68 14.51 26.97
N PHE A 33 -1.22 13.42 26.44
CA PHE A 33 -1.00 12.08 27.02
C PHE A 33 0.44 11.57 26.83
N ARG A 34 1.10 11.90 25.71
CA ARG A 34 2.54 11.65 25.56
C ARG A 34 3.33 12.42 26.61
N ALA A 35 3.07 13.71 26.79
CA ALA A 35 3.74 14.51 27.80
C ALA A 35 3.50 13.98 29.23
N ALA A 36 2.31 13.45 29.52
CA ALA A 36 2.02 12.80 30.79
C ALA A 36 2.86 11.53 30.98
N LEU A 37 2.95 10.68 29.94
CA LEU A 37 3.74 9.46 29.96
C LEU A 37 5.25 9.76 30.03
N ASP A 38 5.74 10.77 29.32
CA ASP A 38 7.16 11.18 29.39
C ASP A 38 7.56 11.64 30.81
N ALA A 39 6.62 12.28 31.53
CA ALA A 39 6.84 12.75 32.90
C ALA A 39 6.71 11.63 33.97
N ASP A 40 6.04 10.53 33.65
CA ASP A 40 5.93 9.32 34.47
C ASP A 40 5.83 8.03 33.59
N PRO A 41 6.96 7.54 33.05
CA PRO A 41 6.97 6.50 32.01
C PRO A 41 6.41 5.14 32.41
N ASN A 42 6.37 4.86 33.72
CA ASN A 42 5.89 3.58 34.25
C ASN A 42 4.40 3.62 34.60
N ASN A 43 3.71 4.72 34.31
CA ASN A 43 2.30 4.87 34.64
C ASN A 43 1.41 4.15 33.62
N ALA A 44 0.87 3.01 34.02
CA ALA A 44 -0.01 2.19 33.18
C ALA A 44 -1.25 2.94 32.69
N GLN A 45 -1.81 3.85 33.49
CA GLN A 45 -2.98 4.64 33.12
C GLN A 45 -2.66 5.64 31.99
N PHE A 46 -1.51 6.30 32.04
CA PHE A 46 -1.09 7.23 30.99
C PHE A 46 -0.79 6.49 29.68
N LYS A 47 -0.14 5.32 29.79
CA LYS A 47 0.11 4.44 28.65
C LYS A 47 -1.19 3.99 28.00
N ALA A 48 -2.16 3.52 28.79
CA ALA A 48 -3.47 3.09 28.30
C ALA A 48 -4.26 4.24 27.66
N ALA A 49 -4.27 5.42 28.27
CA ALA A 49 -4.94 6.60 27.69
C ALA A 49 -4.32 7.01 26.35
N LEU A 50 -2.99 7.01 26.25
CA LEU A 50 -2.30 7.29 25.00
C LEU A 50 -2.63 6.24 23.92
N ALA A 51 -2.60 4.95 24.26
CA ALA A 51 -2.95 3.87 23.33
C ALA A 51 -4.39 3.98 22.82
N ASN A 52 -5.35 4.20 23.72
CA ASN A 52 -6.76 4.41 23.38
C ASN A 52 -6.95 5.62 22.45
N THR A 53 -6.20 6.70 22.71
CA THR A 53 -6.28 7.92 21.91
C THR A 53 -5.74 7.71 20.50
N TYR A 54 -4.62 6.99 20.34
CA TYR A 54 -4.17 6.59 19.00
C TYR A 54 -5.21 5.74 18.29
N SER A 55 -5.76 4.71 18.96
CA SER A 55 -6.78 3.86 18.36
C SER A 55 -7.97 4.66 17.85
N ASN A 56 -8.51 5.58 18.66
CA ASN A 56 -9.65 6.41 18.23
C ASN A 56 -9.31 7.42 17.13
N ARG A 57 -8.08 7.97 17.13
CA ARG A 57 -7.62 8.79 16.01
C ARG A 57 -7.45 7.95 14.74
N GLY A 58 -6.98 6.72 14.89
CA GLY A 58 -6.88 5.71 13.84
C GLY A 58 -8.25 5.43 13.23
N VAL A 59 -9.27 5.18 14.06
CA VAL A 59 -10.66 4.98 13.61
C VAL A 59 -11.17 6.21 12.84
N ALA A 60 -11.00 7.43 13.38
CA ALA A 60 -11.44 8.63 12.69
C ALA A 60 -10.75 8.82 11.31
N LYS A 61 -9.47 8.45 11.20
CA LYS A 61 -8.74 8.48 9.93
C LYS A 61 -9.15 7.35 8.99
N PHE A 62 -9.45 6.17 9.52
CA PHE A 62 -9.96 5.02 8.78
C PHE A 62 -11.31 5.35 8.14
N ASP A 63 -12.22 5.95 8.91
CA ASP A 63 -13.53 6.40 8.42
C ASP A 63 -13.40 7.46 7.31
N ALA A 64 -12.36 8.30 7.42
CA ALA A 64 -11.98 9.26 6.37
C ALA A 64 -11.21 8.62 5.19
N ARG A 65 -11.11 7.29 5.12
CA ARG A 65 -10.35 6.50 4.13
C ARG A 65 -8.85 6.84 4.04
N GLY A 66 -8.31 7.48 5.07
CA GLY A 66 -6.89 7.77 5.23
C GLY A 66 -6.14 6.57 5.82
N TYR A 67 -6.19 5.41 5.15
CA TYR A 67 -5.75 4.13 5.70
C TYR A 67 -4.27 4.12 6.09
N GLU A 68 -3.38 4.74 5.32
CA GLU A 68 -1.95 4.85 5.68
C GLU A 68 -1.75 5.60 7.02
N LYS A 69 -2.46 6.72 7.21
CA LYS A 69 -2.38 7.51 8.45
C LYS A 69 -3.06 6.82 9.62
N ALA A 70 -4.09 6.01 9.36
CA ALA A 70 -4.77 5.20 10.35
C ALA A 70 -3.89 4.04 10.80
N LEU A 71 -3.21 3.37 9.85
CA LEU A 71 -2.29 2.28 10.08
C LEU A 71 -1.22 2.68 11.09
N ASN A 72 -0.58 3.85 10.88
CA ASN A 72 0.43 4.36 11.80
C ASN A 72 -0.08 4.61 13.23
N ASP A 73 -1.35 4.98 13.38
CA ASP A 73 -1.95 5.17 14.71
C ASP A 73 -2.29 3.82 15.35
N PHE A 74 -2.84 2.86 14.59
CA PHE A 74 -3.11 1.53 15.11
C PHE A 74 -1.83 0.76 15.47
N GLU A 75 -0.75 0.92 14.71
CA GLU A 75 0.58 0.41 15.04
C GLU A 75 1.05 0.95 16.40
N LYS A 76 0.97 2.27 16.61
CA LYS A 76 1.33 2.89 17.90
C LYS A 76 0.46 2.42 19.06
N ALA A 77 -0.84 2.24 18.83
CA ALA A 77 -1.74 1.69 19.84
C ALA A 77 -1.33 0.24 20.21
N HIS A 78 -1.07 -0.60 19.20
CA HIS A 78 -0.64 -1.97 19.36
C HIS A 78 0.76 -2.09 20.02
N GLU A 79 1.70 -1.21 19.69
CA GLU A 79 3.03 -1.15 20.33
C GLU A 79 2.93 -0.85 21.84
N LEU A 80 2.01 0.03 22.22
CA LEU A 80 1.78 0.39 23.61
C LEU A 80 1.05 -0.71 24.39
N ASP A 81 0.17 -1.47 23.75
CA ASP A 81 -0.50 -2.62 24.35
C ASP A 81 -0.68 -3.76 23.33
N LYS A 82 0.32 -4.65 23.31
CA LYS A 82 0.35 -5.79 22.40
C LYS A 82 -0.66 -6.88 22.73
N ALA A 83 -1.21 -6.88 23.96
CA ALA A 83 -2.20 -7.88 24.39
C ALA A 83 -3.63 -7.45 24.04
N ASN A 84 -3.84 -6.19 23.67
CA ASN A 84 -5.16 -5.68 23.33
C ASN A 84 -5.64 -6.21 21.97
N GLU A 85 -6.63 -7.09 21.99
CA GLU A 85 -7.20 -7.70 20.79
C GLU A 85 -7.88 -6.67 19.86
N GLN A 86 -8.50 -5.62 20.41
CA GLN A 86 -9.12 -4.58 19.59
C GLN A 86 -8.08 -3.83 18.74
N TYR A 87 -6.89 -3.55 19.28
CA TYR A 87 -5.84 -2.87 18.52
C TYR A 87 -5.28 -3.76 17.41
N LYS A 88 -5.12 -5.07 17.68
CA LYS A 88 -4.72 -6.04 16.66
C LYS A 88 -5.75 -6.11 15.53
N GLU A 89 -7.03 -6.18 15.88
CA GLU A 89 -8.11 -6.27 14.90
C GLU A 89 -8.21 -5.00 14.05
N ASN A 90 -8.18 -3.83 14.68
CA ASN A 90 -8.16 -2.55 13.95
C ASN A 90 -6.95 -2.42 13.02
N LEU A 91 -5.77 -2.85 13.49
CA LEU A 91 -4.55 -2.86 12.69
C LEU A 91 -4.72 -3.75 11.45
N LYS A 92 -5.20 -4.98 11.64
CA LYS A 92 -5.42 -5.96 10.56
C LYS A 92 -6.43 -5.45 9.52
N ILE A 93 -7.62 -5.01 9.96
CA ILE A 93 -8.65 -4.45 9.08
C ILE A 93 -8.10 -3.26 8.27
N THR A 94 -7.28 -2.43 8.91
CA THR A 94 -6.66 -1.28 8.25
C THR A 94 -5.59 -1.68 7.25
N GLN A 95 -4.78 -2.71 7.54
CA GLN A 95 -3.82 -3.28 6.59
C GLN A 95 -4.53 -3.81 5.35
N ASP A 96 -5.63 -4.55 5.52
CA ASP A 96 -6.43 -5.08 4.41
C ASP A 96 -7.04 -3.95 3.57
N SER A 97 -7.60 -2.93 4.23
CA SER A 97 -8.19 -1.76 3.55
C SER A 97 -7.15 -0.92 2.81
N TYR A 98 -5.97 -0.72 3.41
CA TYR A 98 -4.85 -0.03 2.76
C TYR A 98 -4.32 -0.81 1.56
N ARG A 99 -4.14 -2.13 1.70
CA ARG A 99 -3.72 -3.02 0.62
C ARG A 99 -4.69 -2.94 -0.56
N LYS A 100 -5.99 -3.05 -0.31
CA LYS A 100 -7.02 -2.93 -1.34
C LYS A 100 -7.00 -1.56 -2.03
N GLN A 101 -7.00 -0.46 -1.27
CA GLN A 101 -6.93 0.89 -1.84
C GLN A 101 -5.68 1.09 -2.71
N LYS A 102 -4.53 0.54 -2.28
CA LYS A 102 -3.28 0.64 -3.03
C LYS A 102 -3.33 -0.19 -4.32
N ILE A 103 -3.91 -1.39 -4.29
CA ILE A 103 -4.11 -2.22 -5.49
C ILE A 103 -5.03 -1.50 -6.49
N ASP A 104 -6.16 -0.99 -6.03
CA ASP A 104 -7.12 -0.26 -6.87
C ASP A 104 -6.44 0.92 -7.59
N MET A 105 -5.67 1.73 -6.83
CA MET A 105 -4.90 2.85 -7.37
C MET A 105 -3.86 2.41 -8.42
N LEU A 106 -3.12 1.34 -8.16
CA LEU A 106 -2.11 0.83 -9.09
C LEU A 106 -2.75 0.31 -10.38
N CYS A 107 -3.89 -0.39 -10.27
CA CYS A 107 -4.62 -0.88 -11.43
C CYS A 107 -5.20 0.26 -12.26
N GLU A 108 -5.75 1.30 -11.63
CA GLU A 108 -6.25 2.49 -12.31
C GLU A 108 -5.12 3.26 -13.03
N ASN A 109 -4.00 3.46 -12.35
CA ASN A 109 -2.80 4.08 -12.95
C ASN A 109 -2.30 3.27 -14.14
N ALA A 110 -2.26 1.94 -14.02
CA ALA A 110 -1.82 1.07 -15.10
C ALA A 110 -2.76 1.12 -16.30
N TYR A 111 -4.08 1.09 -16.08
CA TYR A 111 -5.09 1.24 -17.12
C TYR A 111 -4.95 2.59 -17.86
N ASN A 112 -4.84 3.68 -17.11
CA ASN A 112 -4.63 5.02 -17.66
C ASN A 112 -3.30 5.13 -18.44
N GLY A 113 -2.23 4.52 -17.94
CA GLY A 113 -0.95 4.43 -18.63
C GLY A 113 -1.05 3.64 -19.92
N TYR A 114 -1.79 2.53 -19.92
CA TYR A 114 -1.95 1.65 -21.07
C TYR A 114 -2.65 2.40 -22.21
N ASN A 115 -3.75 3.09 -21.91
CA ASN A 115 -4.49 3.90 -22.88
C ASN A 115 -3.67 5.05 -23.48
N LYS A 116 -2.60 5.48 -22.80
CA LYS A 116 -1.64 6.49 -23.27
C LYS A 116 -0.41 5.89 -23.95
N GLY A 117 -0.38 4.57 -24.17
CA GLY A 117 0.76 3.84 -24.73
C GLY A 117 1.98 3.78 -23.81
N LYS A 118 1.83 4.11 -22.52
CA LYS A 118 2.89 4.10 -21.48
C LYS A 118 3.03 2.71 -20.86
N TYR A 119 3.21 1.69 -21.70
CA TYR A 119 3.15 0.29 -21.27
C TYR A 119 4.17 -0.08 -20.18
N THR A 120 5.37 0.51 -20.18
CA THR A 120 6.37 0.25 -19.13
C THR A 120 5.92 0.74 -17.76
N GLU A 121 5.26 1.91 -17.69
CA GLU A 121 4.67 2.41 -16.44
C GLU A 121 3.53 1.48 -15.99
N SER A 122 2.66 1.07 -16.91
CA SER A 122 1.56 0.14 -16.62
C SER A 122 2.04 -1.22 -16.09
N ILE A 123 3.03 -1.83 -16.73
CA ILE A 123 3.58 -3.12 -16.30
C ILE A 123 4.22 -3.01 -14.91
N ARG A 124 4.89 -1.88 -14.61
CA ARG A 124 5.49 -1.64 -13.29
C ARG A 124 4.41 -1.61 -12.21
N ASP A 125 3.36 -0.84 -12.42
CA ASP A 125 2.31 -0.65 -11.42
C ASP A 125 1.51 -1.95 -11.21
N LEU A 126 1.20 -2.70 -12.29
CA LEU A 126 0.55 -4.01 -12.19
C LEU A 126 1.43 -5.06 -11.50
N ARG A 127 2.76 -5.03 -11.70
CA ARG A 127 3.67 -5.92 -10.96
C ARG A 127 3.70 -5.60 -9.47
N GLU A 128 3.61 -4.33 -9.11
CA GLU A 128 3.50 -3.90 -7.71
C GLU A 128 2.18 -4.39 -7.11
N ALA A 129 1.08 -4.32 -7.86
CA ALA A 129 -0.23 -4.85 -7.45
C ALA A 129 -0.17 -6.38 -7.27
N LEU A 130 0.44 -7.10 -8.21
CA LEU A 130 0.59 -8.57 -8.15
C LEU A 130 1.42 -9.04 -6.94
N LYS A 131 2.42 -8.26 -6.48
CA LYS A 131 3.13 -8.60 -5.23
C LYS A 131 2.19 -8.65 -4.03
N MET A 132 1.17 -7.80 -4.04
CA MET A 132 0.17 -7.75 -2.97
C MET A 132 -0.87 -8.85 -3.16
N GLU A 133 -1.32 -9.14 -4.38
CA GLU A 133 -2.27 -10.21 -4.72
C GLU A 133 -1.71 -11.13 -5.83
N PRO A 134 -0.89 -12.14 -5.49
CA PRO A 134 -0.13 -12.93 -6.47
C PRO A 134 -0.97 -13.79 -7.42
N ASP A 135 -2.17 -14.18 -6.98
CA ASP A 135 -3.05 -15.09 -7.71
C ASP A 135 -4.27 -14.37 -8.32
N ASP A 136 -4.29 -13.04 -8.30
CA ASP A 136 -5.39 -12.26 -8.86
C ASP A 136 -5.40 -12.35 -10.39
N LYS A 137 -6.51 -12.90 -10.91
CA LYS A 137 -6.64 -13.18 -12.34
C LYS A 137 -6.76 -11.90 -13.17
N ASP A 138 -7.38 -10.86 -12.64
CA ASP A 138 -7.57 -9.60 -13.37
C ASP A 138 -6.23 -8.87 -13.52
N ILE A 139 -5.40 -8.86 -12.47
CA ILE A 139 -4.03 -8.33 -12.51
C ILE A 139 -3.16 -9.14 -13.48
N LEU A 140 -3.22 -10.47 -13.42
CA LEU A 140 -2.47 -11.34 -14.34
C LEU A 140 -2.87 -11.12 -15.80
N GLN A 141 -4.17 -10.99 -16.07
CA GLN A 141 -4.68 -10.70 -17.41
C GLN A 141 -4.24 -9.32 -17.88
N ALA A 142 -4.37 -8.29 -17.03
CA ALA A 142 -3.94 -6.93 -17.34
C ALA A 142 -2.42 -6.85 -17.62
N LEU A 143 -1.59 -7.60 -16.87
CA LEU A 143 -0.16 -7.73 -17.14
C LEU A 143 0.09 -8.33 -18.52
N ALA A 144 -0.64 -9.39 -18.88
CA ALA A 144 -0.50 -10.01 -20.18
C ALA A 144 -0.84 -9.03 -21.32
N VAL A 145 -1.93 -8.29 -21.17
CA VAL A 145 -2.37 -7.25 -22.12
C VAL A 145 -1.33 -6.13 -22.25
N ALA A 146 -0.80 -5.64 -21.13
CA ALA A 146 0.19 -4.57 -21.12
C ALA A 146 1.53 -5.01 -21.74
N CYS A 147 2.01 -6.21 -21.41
CA CYS A 147 3.18 -6.83 -22.05
C CYS A 147 2.96 -6.97 -23.56
N ASN A 148 1.82 -7.51 -23.98
CA ASN A 148 1.51 -7.65 -25.39
C ASN A 148 1.47 -6.29 -26.12
N GLY A 149 0.85 -5.26 -25.53
CA GLY A 149 0.83 -3.91 -26.10
C GLY A 149 2.23 -3.33 -26.30
N ARG A 150 3.13 -3.50 -25.32
CA ARG A 150 4.54 -3.10 -25.45
C ARG A 150 5.30 -3.91 -26.50
N GLY A 151 5.01 -5.21 -26.59
CA GLY A 151 5.57 -6.10 -27.58
C GLY A 151 5.17 -5.72 -29.01
N VAL A 152 3.89 -5.39 -29.24
CA VAL A 152 3.38 -4.91 -30.54
C VAL A 152 4.10 -3.62 -30.94
N LYS A 153 4.18 -2.63 -30.05
CA LYS A 153 4.90 -1.39 -30.32
C LYS A 153 6.37 -1.63 -30.65
N SER A 154 7.04 -2.51 -29.91
CA SER A 154 8.44 -2.88 -30.18
C SER A 154 8.59 -3.60 -31.52
N TYR A 155 7.62 -4.42 -31.91
CA TYR A 155 7.60 -5.10 -33.20
C TYR A 155 7.48 -4.10 -34.35
N GLU A 156 6.57 -3.13 -34.25
CA GLU A 156 6.38 -2.04 -35.22
C GLU A 156 7.65 -1.19 -35.37
N GLU A 157 8.38 -0.95 -34.29
CA GLU A 157 9.67 -0.26 -34.29
C GLU A 157 10.84 -1.13 -34.82
N GLY A 158 10.59 -2.38 -35.24
CA GLY A 158 11.61 -3.31 -35.74
C GLY A 158 12.56 -3.84 -34.65
N LYS A 159 12.20 -3.65 -33.38
CA LYS A 159 12.93 -4.07 -32.18
C LYS A 159 12.49 -5.48 -31.76
N PHE A 160 12.71 -6.44 -32.66
CA PHE A 160 12.14 -7.78 -32.51
C PHE A 160 12.58 -8.56 -31.26
N GLY A 161 13.78 -8.30 -30.71
CA GLY A 161 14.23 -8.92 -29.46
C GLY A 161 13.33 -8.55 -28.27
N TYR A 162 13.11 -7.25 -28.07
CA TYR A 162 12.20 -6.74 -27.04
C TYR A 162 10.76 -7.20 -27.25
N ALA A 163 10.30 -7.24 -28.52
CA ALA A 163 8.98 -7.76 -28.84
C ALA A 163 8.80 -9.23 -28.42
N ILE A 164 9.81 -10.07 -28.69
CA ILE A 164 9.81 -11.49 -28.30
C ILE A 164 9.71 -11.63 -26.79
N GLU A 165 10.54 -10.92 -26.02
CA GLU A 165 10.54 -10.95 -24.56
C GLU A 165 9.15 -10.61 -24.00
N ASP A 166 8.54 -9.55 -24.52
CA ASP A 166 7.22 -9.09 -24.08
C ASP A 166 6.09 -10.07 -24.43
N PHE A 167 6.10 -10.66 -25.63
CA PHE A 167 5.12 -11.68 -25.99
C PHE A 167 5.29 -12.97 -25.20
N GLU A 168 6.51 -13.34 -24.81
CA GLU A 168 6.76 -14.47 -23.91
C GLU A 168 6.19 -14.21 -22.52
N GLN A 169 6.36 -13.01 -21.98
CA GLN A 169 5.74 -12.63 -20.71
C GLN A 169 4.21 -12.62 -20.81
N ALA A 170 3.65 -12.07 -21.88
CA ALA A 170 2.20 -12.06 -22.09
C ALA A 170 1.61 -13.48 -22.08
N LYS A 171 2.23 -14.39 -22.84
CA LYS A 171 1.84 -15.81 -22.85
C LYS A 171 2.06 -16.49 -21.50
N LYS A 172 3.10 -16.14 -20.75
CA LYS A 172 3.36 -16.69 -19.42
C LYS A 172 2.25 -16.34 -18.44
N PHE A 173 1.81 -15.08 -18.42
CA PHE A 173 0.75 -14.62 -17.52
C PHE A 173 -0.63 -15.11 -17.94
N TRP A 174 -0.89 -15.24 -19.24
CA TRP A 174 -2.20 -15.64 -19.74
C TRP A 174 -2.11 -16.58 -20.96
N PRO A 175 -1.78 -17.87 -20.74
CA PRO A 175 -1.47 -18.81 -21.82
C PRO A 175 -2.68 -19.23 -22.67
N ALA A 176 -3.90 -18.99 -22.19
CA ALA A 176 -5.13 -19.32 -22.91
C ALA A 176 -5.38 -18.40 -24.11
N GLU A 177 -4.78 -17.20 -24.13
CA GLU A 177 -4.95 -16.25 -25.22
C GLU A 177 -4.07 -16.63 -26.42
N ARG A 178 -4.71 -17.01 -27.52
CA ARG A 178 -4.04 -17.49 -28.73
C ARG A 178 -3.22 -16.38 -29.39
N GLN A 179 -3.70 -15.14 -29.34
CA GLN A 179 -3.05 -14.00 -29.97
C GLN A 179 -1.60 -13.82 -29.51
N TYR A 180 -1.29 -14.10 -28.23
CA TYR A 180 0.06 -13.93 -27.70
C TYR A 180 1.04 -14.95 -28.31
N ALA A 181 0.59 -16.17 -28.57
CA ALA A 181 1.41 -17.18 -29.23
C ALA A 181 1.66 -16.85 -30.71
N GLU A 182 0.68 -16.25 -31.39
CA GLU A 182 0.79 -15.80 -32.77
C GLU A 182 1.76 -14.62 -32.90
N ASN A 183 1.61 -13.61 -32.05
CA ASN A 183 2.51 -12.46 -31.98
C ASN A 183 3.96 -12.89 -31.73
N LEU A 184 4.17 -13.83 -30.79
CA LEU A 184 5.49 -14.40 -30.50
C LEU A 184 6.11 -15.10 -31.72
N ARG A 185 5.30 -15.87 -32.48
CA ARG A 185 5.76 -16.56 -33.70
C ARG A 185 6.19 -15.54 -34.76
N SER A 186 5.35 -14.55 -35.03
CA SER A 186 5.62 -13.49 -36.00
C SER A 186 6.88 -12.69 -35.65
N ALA A 187 7.08 -12.37 -34.37
CA ALA A 187 8.29 -11.69 -33.88
C ALA A 187 9.56 -12.54 -34.08
N LYS A 188 9.50 -13.84 -33.78
CA LYS A 188 10.62 -14.78 -34.00
C LYS A 188 10.97 -14.92 -35.47
N GLU A 189 9.99 -14.98 -36.36
CA GLU A 189 10.22 -15.03 -37.81
C GLU A 189 10.84 -13.74 -38.34
N ALA A 190 10.31 -12.58 -37.94
CA ALA A 190 10.84 -11.29 -38.34
C ALA A 190 12.29 -11.09 -37.88
N ALA A 191 12.62 -11.48 -36.64
CA ALA A 191 13.98 -11.47 -36.12
C ALA A 191 14.94 -12.34 -36.94
N ARG A 192 14.51 -13.54 -37.36
CA ARG A 192 15.30 -14.44 -38.20
C ARG A 192 15.55 -13.85 -39.60
N ARG A 193 14.52 -13.26 -40.22
CA ARG A 193 14.66 -12.61 -41.53
C ARG A 193 15.62 -11.44 -41.48
N LYS A 194 15.53 -10.59 -40.45
CA LYS A 194 16.45 -9.45 -40.25
C LYS A 194 17.92 -9.88 -40.13
N LYS A 195 18.19 -10.99 -39.43
CA LYS A 195 19.55 -11.56 -39.32
C LYS A 195 20.11 -12.15 -40.62
N LYS A 196 19.26 -12.52 -41.58
CA LYS A 196 19.70 -13.06 -42.88
C LYS A 196 19.99 -11.97 -43.91
N ASN A 197 19.42 -10.79 -43.71
CA ASN A 197 19.43 -9.69 -44.68
C ASN A 197 20.32 -8.51 -44.27
N GLY A 198 21.03 -8.61 -43.15
CA GLY A 198 21.98 -7.60 -42.65
C GLY A 198 23.30 -8.26 -42.31
#